data_AF-A0A834DX33-F1
#
_entry.id   AF-A0A834DX33-F1
#
_cell.length_a   1.000
_cell.length_b   1.000
_cell.length_c   1.000
_cell.angle_alpha   90.00
_cell.angle_beta   90.00
_cell.angle_gamma   90.00
#
_symmetry.space_group_name_H-M   'P 1'
#
loop_
_entity.id
_entity.type
_entity.pdbx_description
1 polymer ?
#
loop_
_entity_poly.entity_id
_entity_poly.type
_entity_poly.pdbx_seq_one_letter_code
_entity_poly.pdbx_strand_id
1 'polypeptide(L)'
;MARAYIQRYWDIPDGTECHRKAYLSTSISGAVGLITSAYSVSLNPPDSFLEGVARTGRYTFTAAAIGAVFGITSCVSAQVREKPDDPLNYFIGGCAGGLTLGARSE
;
A
#
# COMPACT_ATOMS: atom_id res chain seq x y z
N MET A 1 7.38 -14.44 -8.98
CA MET A 1 7.19 -14.15 -7.53
C MET A 1 6.11 -13.12 -7.25
N ALA A 2 6.08 -11.95 -7.89
CA ALA A 2 5.07 -10.91 -7.65
C ALA A 2 3.60 -11.40 -7.79
N ARG A 3 3.31 -12.20 -8.82
CA ARG A 3 1.99 -12.82 -9.03
C ARG A 3 1.54 -13.66 -7.82
N ALA A 4 2.45 -14.39 -7.17
CA ALA A 4 2.11 -15.23 -6.02
C ALA A 4 1.73 -14.39 -4.78
N TYR A 5 2.35 -13.22 -4.59
CA TYR A 5 1.98 -12.29 -3.50
C TYR A 5 0.58 -11.69 -3.71
N ILE A 6 0.26 -11.32 -4.95
CA ILE A 6 -1.07 -10.80 -5.30
C ILE A 6 -2.13 -11.89 -5.10
N GLN A 7 -1.88 -13.12 -5.56
CA GLN A 7 -2.82 -14.24 -5.35
C GLN A 7 -3.06 -14.50 -3.85
N ARG A 8 -1.99 -14.53 -3.04
CA ARG A 8 -2.13 -14.68 -1.58
C ARG A 8 -2.99 -13.62 -0.90
N TYR A 9 -3.06 -12.40 -1.45
CA TYR A 9 -3.94 -11.36 -0.91
C TYR A 9 -5.41 -11.69 -1.15
N TRP A 10 -5.72 -12.30 -2.30
CA TRP A 10 -7.07 -12.71 -2.69
C TRP A 10 -7.48 -14.06 -2.09
N ASP A 11 -6.51 -14.93 -1.78
CA ASP A 11 -6.78 -16.23 -1.12
C ASP A 11 -7.31 -16.06 0.31
N ILE A 12 -7.01 -14.93 0.97
CA ILE A 12 -7.49 -14.62 2.31
C ILE A 12 -8.88 -13.95 2.17
N PRO A 13 -9.94 -14.45 2.84
CA PRO A 13 -11.24 -13.80 2.80
C PRO A 13 -11.21 -12.47 3.56
N ASP A 14 -11.91 -11.47 3.04
CA ASP A 14 -12.03 -10.16 3.69
C ASP A 14 -12.74 -10.27 5.05
N GLY A 15 -12.30 -9.47 6.03
CA GLY A 15 -12.77 -9.56 7.42
C GLY A 15 -12.07 -10.63 8.27
N THR A 16 -11.13 -11.39 7.69
CA THR A 16 -10.29 -12.35 8.42
C THR A 16 -8.80 -12.03 8.27
N GLU A 17 -7.98 -12.48 9.23
CA GLU A 17 -6.51 -12.32 9.20
C GLU A 17 -6.03 -10.92 8.77
N CYS A 18 -6.64 -9.85 9.31
CA CYS A 18 -6.39 -8.48 8.82
C CYS A 18 -4.92 -8.06 8.86
N HIS A 19 -4.15 -8.55 9.84
CA HIS A 19 -2.71 -8.33 9.90
C HIS A 19 -1.98 -8.88 8.67
N ARG A 20 -2.41 -10.02 8.14
CA ARG A 20 -1.80 -10.69 6.99
C ARG A 20 -2.18 -9.99 5.69
N LYS A 21 -3.46 -9.61 5.52
CA LYS A 21 -3.89 -8.78 4.39
C LYS A 21 -3.19 -7.42 4.38
N ALA A 22 -3.09 -6.78 5.54
CA ALA A 22 -2.34 -5.54 5.70
C ALA A 22 -0.89 -5.72 5.26
N TYR A 23 -0.17 -6.72 5.79
CA TYR A 23 1.22 -6.98 5.40
C TYR A 23 1.40 -7.24 3.89
N LEU A 24 0.49 -8.01 3.28
CA LEU A 24 0.53 -8.29 1.84
C LEU A 24 0.29 -7.03 1.01
N SER A 25 -0.72 -6.23 1.34
CA SER A 25 -1.00 -4.96 0.67
C SER A 25 0.14 -3.95 0.82
N THR A 26 0.73 -3.83 2.02
CA THR A 26 1.94 -3.03 2.28
C THR A 26 3.10 -3.50 1.42
N SER A 27 3.32 -4.80 1.31
CA SER A 27 4.43 -5.37 0.52
C SER A 27 4.25 -5.11 -0.97
N ILE A 28 3.03 -5.27 -1.50
CA ILE A 28 2.70 -4.99 -2.90
C ILE A 28 2.91 -3.51 -3.21
N SER A 29 2.33 -2.62 -2.39
CA SER A 29 2.46 -1.18 -2.61
C SER A 29 3.89 -0.68 -2.36
N GLY A 30 4.62 -1.26 -1.42
CA GLY A 30 6.05 -0.98 -1.20
C GLY A 30 6.90 -1.35 -2.42
N ALA A 31 6.62 -2.50 -3.06
CA ALA A 31 7.27 -2.87 -4.32
C ALA A 31 6.97 -1.88 -5.45
N VAL A 32 5.72 -1.39 -5.54
CA VAL A 32 5.36 -0.32 -6.48
C VAL A 32 6.13 0.96 -6.16
N GLY A 33 6.22 1.36 -4.89
CA GLY A 33 6.99 2.54 -4.47
C GLY A 33 8.48 2.44 -4.82
N LEU A 34 9.08 1.25 -4.69
CA LEU A 34 10.45 1.00 -5.15
C LEU A 34 10.60 1.18 -6.66
N ILE A 35 9.67 0.62 -7.45
CA ILE A 35 9.69 0.79 -8.91
C ILE A 35 9.55 2.26 -9.29
N THR A 36 8.60 2.98 -8.67
CA THR A 36 8.40 4.42 -8.90
C THR A 36 9.66 5.22 -8.53
N SER A 37 10.30 4.90 -7.42
CA SER A 37 11.54 5.56 -7.02
C SER A 37 12.70 5.30 -7.98
N ALA A 38 12.81 4.08 -8.52
CA ALA A 38 13.84 3.74 -9.51
C ALA A 38 13.69 4.61 -10.76
N TYR A 39 12.45 4.77 -11.27
CA TYR A 39 12.18 5.71 -12.36
C TYR A 39 12.47 7.16 -11.97
N SER A 40 12.06 7.60 -10.78
CA SER A 40 12.29 8.98 -10.32
C SER A 40 13.77 9.32 -10.24
N VAL A 41 14.61 8.43 -9.69
CA VAL A 41 16.05 8.64 -9.56
C VAL A 41 16.77 8.49 -10.91
N SER A 42 16.28 7.62 -11.80
CA SER A 42 16.91 7.41 -13.12
C SER A 42 16.61 8.54 -14.10
N LEU A 43 15.37 9.05 -14.11
CA LEU A 43 14.93 10.08 -15.04
C LEU A 43 15.21 11.50 -14.52
N ASN A 44 15.21 11.69 -13.20
CA ASN A 44 15.51 12.96 -12.54
C ASN A 44 16.54 12.73 -11.42
N PRO A 45 17.83 12.58 -11.78
CA PRO A 45 18.88 12.23 -10.82
C PRO A 45 18.99 13.28 -9.70
N PRO A 46 19.19 12.85 -8.45
CA PRO A 46 19.44 13.73 -7.31
C PRO A 46 20.87 14.29 -7.36
N ASP A 47 21.12 15.39 -6.65
CA ASP A 47 22.44 16.04 -6.63
C ASP A 47 23.46 15.20 -5.83
N SER A 48 22.99 14.30 -4.97
CA SER A 48 23.82 13.43 -4.16
C SER A 48 23.21 12.04 -3.96
N PHE A 49 24.07 11.08 -3.64
CA PHE A 49 23.65 9.72 -3.30
C PHE A 49 22.71 9.68 -2.08
N LEU A 50 23.01 10.46 -1.04
CA LEU A 50 22.18 10.53 0.17
C LEU A 50 20.78 11.06 -0.13
N GLU A 51 20.67 12.07 -0.98
CA GLU A 51 19.37 12.58 -1.42
C GLU A 51 18.61 11.53 -2.24
N GLY A 52 19.31 10.76 -3.08
CA GLY A 52 18.74 9.63 -3.81
C GLY A 52 18.16 8.55 -2.91
N VAL A 53 18.90 8.16 -1.86
CA VAL A 53 18.43 7.21 -0.85
C VAL A 53 17.24 7.78 -0.08
N ALA A 54 17.30 9.05 0.34
CA ALA A 54 16.20 9.71 1.04
C ALA A 54 14.93 9.78 0.18
N ARG A 55 15.06 10.12 -1.11
CA ARG A 55 13.95 10.17 -2.08
C ARG A 55 13.36 8.78 -2.29
N THR A 56 14.22 7.77 -2.48
CA THR A 56 13.81 6.36 -2.63
C THR A 56 13.03 5.87 -1.40
N GLY A 57 13.55 6.18 -0.21
CA GLY A 57 12.87 5.90 1.05
C GLY A 57 11.51 6.58 1.13
N ARG A 58 11.42 7.88 0.84
CA ARG A 58 10.16 8.64 0.87
C ARG A 58 9.09 8.03 -0.03
N TYR A 59 9.40 7.71 -1.28
CA TYR A 59 8.44 7.08 -2.20
C TYR A 59 8.02 5.69 -1.70
N THR A 60 8.98 4.85 -1.32
CA THR A 60 8.72 3.47 -0.88
C THR A 60 7.87 3.44 0.39
N PHE A 61 8.23 4.22 1.41
CA PHE A 61 7.48 4.27 2.67
C PHE A 61 6.10 4.88 2.50
N THR A 62 5.93 5.87 1.62
CA THR A 62 4.62 6.47 1.36
C THR A 62 3.70 5.47 0.67
N ALA A 63 4.17 4.78 -0.38
CA ALA A 63 3.39 3.74 -1.04
C ALA A 63 3.07 2.56 -0.09
N ALA A 64 4.04 2.14 0.74
CA ALA A 64 3.84 1.11 1.75
C ALA A 64 2.77 1.53 2.78
N ALA A 65 2.79 2.77 3.26
CA ALA A 65 1.80 3.30 4.19
C ALA A 65 0.39 3.34 3.57
N ILE A 66 0.27 3.75 2.30
CA ILE A 66 -0.99 3.70 1.56
C ILE A 66 -1.53 2.27 1.51
N GLY A 67 -0.68 1.30 1.14
CA GLY A 67 -1.05 -0.11 1.11
C GLY A 67 -1.52 -0.63 2.48
N ALA A 68 -0.76 -0.31 3.53
CA ALA A 68 -1.08 -0.71 4.90
C ALA A 68 -2.45 -0.19 5.34
N VAL A 69 -2.70 1.11 5.19
CA VAL A 69 -3.96 1.75 5.58
C VAL A 69 -5.11 1.20 4.75
N PHE A 70 -4.93 1.05 3.44
CA PHE A 70 -5.90 0.41 2.57
C PHE A 70 -6.29 -1.00 3.07
N GLY A 71 -5.31 -1.88 3.32
CA GLY A 71 -5.57 -3.26 3.73
C GLY A 71 -6.17 -3.38 5.13
N ILE A 72 -5.75 -2.53 6.08
CA ILE A 72 -6.34 -2.48 7.42
C ILE A 72 -7.79 -2.01 7.32
N THR A 73 -8.03 -0.88 6.66
CA THR A 73 -9.36 -0.28 6.61
C THR A 73 -10.34 -1.14 5.83
N SER A 74 -9.96 -1.75 4.70
CA SER A 74 -10.83 -2.66 3.95
C SER A 74 -11.16 -3.92 4.76
N CYS A 75 -10.18 -4.52 5.44
CA CYS A 75 -10.43 -5.71 6.25
C CYS A 75 -11.27 -5.42 7.51
N VAL A 76 -10.97 -4.33 8.22
CA VAL A 76 -11.73 -3.93 9.42
C VAL A 76 -13.15 -3.52 9.06
N SER A 77 -13.36 -2.79 7.95
CA SER A 77 -14.71 -2.46 7.50
C SER A 77 -15.52 -3.70 7.10
N ALA A 78 -14.89 -4.67 6.43
CA ALA A 78 -15.51 -5.96 6.15
C ALA A 78 -15.89 -6.73 7.43
N GLN A 79 -15.01 -6.72 8.45
CA GLN A 79 -15.26 -7.38 9.73
C GLN A 79 -16.40 -6.72 10.51
N VAL A 80 -16.39 -5.39 10.64
CA VAL A 80 -17.39 -4.63 11.42
C VAL A 80 -18.76 -4.64 10.76
N ARG A 81 -18.81 -4.64 9.42
CA ARG A 81 -20.08 -4.63 8.66
C ARG A 81 -20.65 -6.02 8.41
N GLU A 82 -19.90 -7.08 8.77
CA GLU A 82 -20.24 -8.48 8.52
C GLU A 82 -20.62 -8.75 7.04
N LYS A 83 -20.01 -7.99 6.13
CA LYS A 83 -20.28 -8.00 4.69
C LYS A 83 -18.96 -8.08 3.94
N PRO A 84 -18.31 -9.27 3.89
CA PRO A 84 -16.97 -9.40 3.35
C PRO A 84 -16.90 -9.09 1.84
N ASP A 85 -17.91 -9.50 1.07
CA ASP A 85 -17.94 -9.36 -0.39
C ASP A 85 -18.45 -7.99 -0.88
N ASP A 86 -18.67 -7.04 0.04
CA ASP A 86 -19.20 -5.71 -0.32
C ASP A 86 -18.06 -4.77 -0.80
N PRO A 87 -18.10 -4.31 -2.07
CA PRO A 87 -17.09 -3.40 -2.63
C PRO A 87 -16.95 -2.08 -1.86
N LEU A 88 -17.94 -1.69 -1.07
CA LEU A 88 -17.85 -0.48 -0.25
C LEU A 88 -16.70 -0.55 0.75
N ASN A 89 -16.30 -1.75 1.21
CA ASN A 89 -15.14 -1.90 2.10
C ASN A 89 -13.83 -1.45 1.41
N TYR A 90 -13.68 -1.81 0.14
CA TYR A 90 -12.56 -1.39 -0.70
C TYR A 90 -12.60 0.10 -1.01
N PHE A 91 -13.79 0.67 -1.20
CA PHE A 91 -13.96 2.11 -1.39
C PHE A 91 -13.50 2.90 -0.14
N ILE A 92 -13.90 2.46 1.05
CA ILE A 92 -13.48 3.08 2.32
C ILE A 92 -11.96 2.93 2.49
N GLY A 93 -11.42 1.74 2.21
CA GLY A 93 -9.97 1.50 2.23
C GLY A 93 -9.20 2.38 1.25
N GLY A 94 -9.71 2.56 0.03
CA GLY A 94 -9.13 3.43 -0.99
C GLY A 94 -9.15 4.91 -0.58
N CYS A 95 -10.26 5.37 0.00
CA CYS A 95 -10.38 6.72 0.54
C CYS A 95 -9.36 6.96 1.68
N ALA A 96 -9.24 6.02 2.62
CA ALA A 96 -8.26 6.09 3.70
C ALA A 96 -6.80 6.08 3.16
N GLY A 97 -6.52 5.27 2.13
CA GLY A 97 -5.25 5.30 1.42
C GLY A 97 -4.96 6.65 0.75
N GLY A 98 -5.98 7.27 0.13
CA GLY A 98 -5.87 8.61 -0.46
C GLY A 98 -5.61 9.70 0.57
N LEU A 99 -6.27 9.66 1.73
CA LEU A 99 -5.99 10.57 2.85
C LEU A 99 -4.56 10.37 3.38
N THR A 100 -4.08 9.13 3.41
CA THR A 100 -2.69 8.82 3.81
C THR A 100 -1.69 9.41 2.83
N LEU A 101 -1.98 9.38 1.52
CA LEU A 101 -1.15 10.06 0.52
C LEU A 101 -1.10 11.57 0.79
N GLY A 102 -2.26 12.20 0.98
CA GLY A 102 -2.36 13.63 1.29
C GLY A 102 -1.51 14.02 2.51
N ALA A 103 -1.67 13.29 3.61
CA ALA A 103 -0.91 13.52 4.85
C ALA A 103 0.61 13.29 4.72
N ARG A 104 1.07 12.58 3.68
CA ARG A 104 2.50 12.28 3.44
C ARG A 104 3.10 13.16 2.35
N SER A 105 2.28 13.88 1.60
CA SER A 105 2.70 14.85 0.58
C SER A 105 2.83 16.27 1.13
N GLU A 106 2.40 16.51 2.36
CA GLU A 106 2.60 17.77 3.10
C GLU A 106 3.94 17.81 3.84
#